data_AF-T0ZVY2-F1
#
_entry.id   AF-T0ZVY2-F1
#
_cell.length_a   1.000
_cell.length_b   1.000
_cell.length_c   1.000
_cell.angle_alpha   90.00
_cell.angle_beta   90.00
_cell.angle_gamma   90.00
#
_symmetry.space_group_name_H-M   'P 1'
#
loop_
_entity.id
_entity.type
_entity.pdbx_description
1 polymer ?
#
loop_
_entity_poly.entity_id
_entity_poly.type
_entity_poly.pdbx_seq_one_letter_code
_entity_poly.pdbx_strand_id
1 'polypeptide(L)'
;DIEQVMQGYERATELVPLLGDLGWDAKRSFNGLMSITADGMPLVGESPEVGGLWLAEAVWVKDAPGIGKVFADWLVKGRTDWDPFSIDIARFYAVQKTPAYVLGRCTETAKKVYNPPVHPREPYLTGRDLRRGPFWPREQELGGYFMEAAGWERAHGYKANEHLLAKYR
;
A
#
# COMPACT_ATOMS: atom_id res chain seq x y z
N ASP A 1 -7.29 0.16 -25.22
CA ASP A 1 -8.31 -0.63 -25.94
C ASP A 1 -9.48 -0.85 -24.98
N ILE A 2 -10.73 -0.73 -25.44
CA ILE A 2 -11.92 -0.91 -24.57
C ILE A 2 -11.93 -2.31 -23.95
N GLU A 3 -11.35 -3.31 -24.63
CA GLU A 3 -11.18 -4.67 -24.13
C GLU A 3 -10.50 -4.72 -22.74
N GLN A 4 -9.61 -3.77 -22.43
CA GLN A 4 -8.93 -3.72 -21.13
C GLN A 4 -9.85 -3.32 -19.97
N VAL A 5 -11.00 -2.71 -20.27
CA VAL A 5 -11.94 -2.16 -19.29
C VAL A 5 -13.38 -2.64 -19.51
N MET A 6 -13.60 -3.59 -20.42
CA MET A 6 -14.93 -4.05 -20.83
C MET A 6 -15.80 -4.45 -19.64
N GLN A 7 -15.24 -5.25 -18.72
CA GLN A 7 -15.95 -5.65 -17.50
C GLN A 7 -16.44 -4.45 -16.68
N GLY A 8 -15.60 -3.42 -16.53
CA GLY A 8 -15.97 -2.21 -15.79
C GLY A 8 -17.03 -1.39 -16.53
N TYR A 9 -16.93 -1.33 -17.86
CA TYR A 9 -17.90 -0.65 -18.72
C TYR A 9 -19.28 -1.31 -18.65
N GLU A 10 -19.36 -2.63 -18.79
CA GLU A 10 -20.61 -3.40 -18.67
C GLU A 10 -21.31 -3.11 -17.33
N ARG A 11 -20.57 -3.22 -16.22
CA ARG A 11 -21.09 -2.91 -14.87
C ARG A 11 -21.57 -1.48 -14.74
N ALA A 12 -20.88 -0.51 -15.35
CA ALA A 12 -21.30 0.88 -15.34
C ALA A 12 -22.63 1.07 -16.08
N THR A 13 -22.83 0.40 -17.23
CA THR A 13 -24.08 0.47 -18.00
C THR A 13 -25.24 -0.28 -17.32
N GLU A 14 -24.97 -1.38 -16.62
CA GLU A 14 -25.99 -2.04 -15.79
C GLU A 14 -26.48 -1.13 -14.66
N LEU A 15 -25.54 -0.44 -14.00
CA LEU A 15 -25.84 0.47 -12.88
C LEU A 15 -26.51 1.76 -13.35
N VAL A 16 -26.08 2.30 -14.49
CA VAL A 16 -26.57 3.56 -15.07
C VAL A 16 -26.84 3.35 -16.58
N PRO A 17 -28.05 2.90 -16.97
CA PRO A 17 -28.36 2.54 -18.36
C PRO A 17 -28.09 3.63 -19.40
N LEU A 18 -28.26 4.90 -19.01
CA LEU A 18 -27.97 6.04 -19.88
C LEU A 18 -26.52 6.06 -20.41
N LEU A 19 -25.56 5.48 -19.68
CA LEU A 19 -24.18 5.37 -20.16
C LEU A 19 -24.07 4.45 -21.39
N GLY A 20 -24.93 3.44 -21.48
CA GLY A 20 -25.02 2.55 -22.65
C GLY A 20 -25.60 3.27 -23.87
N ASP A 21 -26.61 4.12 -23.66
CA ASP A 21 -27.21 4.95 -24.72
C ASP A 21 -26.21 5.98 -25.28
N LEU A 22 -25.38 6.56 -24.41
CA LEU A 22 -24.33 7.52 -24.79
C LEU A 22 -23.16 6.85 -25.54
N GLY A 23 -22.86 5.59 -25.22
CA GLY A 23 -21.80 4.80 -25.84
C GLY A 23 -20.39 5.18 -25.43
N TRP A 24 -19.41 4.45 -25.97
CA TRP A 24 -17.98 4.63 -25.68
C TRP A 24 -17.33 5.72 -26.54
N ASP A 25 -16.67 6.70 -25.90
CA ASP A 25 -15.89 7.74 -26.61
C ASP A 25 -14.40 7.36 -26.71
N ALA A 26 -14.03 6.69 -27.80
CA ALA A 26 -12.65 6.29 -28.05
C ALA A 26 -11.67 7.47 -28.19
N LYS A 27 -12.14 8.69 -28.49
CA LYS A 27 -11.26 9.87 -28.66
C LYS A 27 -10.87 10.50 -27.34
N ARG A 28 -11.71 10.37 -26.32
CA ARG A 28 -11.49 10.95 -24.98
C ARG A 28 -11.07 9.93 -23.93
N SER A 29 -11.10 8.64 -24.25
CA SER A 29 -10.61 7.57 -23.38
C SER A 29 -9.13 7.32 -23.56
N PHE A 30 -8.41 7.17 -22.44
CA PHE A 30 -6.97 6.91 -22.42
C PHE A 30 -6.55 6.16 -21.15
N ASN A 31 -5.38 5.51 -21.21
CA ASN A 31 -4.76 4.88 -20.03
C ASN A 31 -3.89 5.91 -19.31
N GLY A 32 -4.42 6.49 -18.24
CA GLY A 32 -3.70 7.48 -17.44
C GLY A 32 -2.60 6.86 -16.60
N LEU A 33 -1.45 7.55 -16.54
CA LEU A 33 -0.37 7.19 -15.62
C LEU A 33 -0.60 7.84 -14.26
N MET A 34 -0.23 7.11 -13.21
CA MET A 34 -0.31 7.57 -11.83
C MET A 34 0.75 6.86 -10.99
N SER A 35 1.27 7.57 -9.98
CA SER A 35 2.19 7.01 -9.00
C SER A 35 1.43 6.28 -7.91
N ILE A 36 1.90 5.08 -7.57
CA ILE A 36 1.43 4.28 -6.43
C ILE A 36 2.67 3.95 -5.60
N THR A 37 2.50 3.90 -4.28
CA THR A 37 3.54 3.53 -3.32
C THR A 37 3.26 2.15 -2.72
N ALA A 38 4.25 1.58 -2.04
CA ALA A 38 4.15 0.22 -1.50
C ALA A 38 3.05 0.04 -0.45
N ASP A 39 2.61 1.12 0.19
CA ASP A 39 1.55 1.16 1.21
C ASP A 39 0.36 2.06 0.82
N GLY A 40 0.39 2.68 -0.37
CA GLY A 40 -0.66 3.57 -0.86
C GLY A 40 -0.64 4.99 -0.29
N MET A 41 0.27 5.31 0.63
CA MET A 41 0.43 6.65 1.20
C MET A 41 1.46 7.47 0.41
N PRO A 42 1.34 8.81 0.34
CA PRO A 42 2.29 9.65 -0.38
C PRO A 42 3.71 9.60 0.22
N LEU A 43 4.69 10.14 -0.50
CA LEU A 43 6.08 10.28 -0.06
C LEU A 43 6.37 11.75 0.20
N VAL A 44 6.41 12.14 1.47
CA VAL A 44 6.50 13.55 1.88
C VAL A 44 7.57 13.71 2.96
N GLY A 45 8.44 14.72 2.82
CA GLY A 45 9.45 15.04 3.83
C GLY A 45 10.86 15.21 3.25
N GLU A 46 11.82 15.47 4.13
CA GLU A 46 13.24 15.57 3.77
C GLU A 46 13.82 14.18 3.51
N SER A 47 14.66 14.05 2.49
CA SER A 47 15.34 12.80 2.17
C SER A 47 16.30 12.42 3.31
N PRO A 48 16.25 11.16 3.79
CA PRO A 48 17.21 10.67 4.77
C PRO A 48 18.62 10.47 4.18
N GLU A 49 18.75 10.40 2.85
CA GLU A 49 20.03 10.23 2.15
C GLU A 49 20.71 11.56 1.80
N VAL A 50 19.95 12.63 1.56
CA VAL A 50 20.48 13.93 1.11
C VAL A 50 19.81 15.07 1.88
N GLY A 51 20.56 15.69 2.78
CA GLY A 51 20.10 16.87 3.51
C GLY A 51 19.77 18.04 2.57
N GLY A 52 18.67 18.74 2.86
CA GLY A 52 18.12 19.83 2.06
C GLY A 52 17.30 19.40 0.85
N LEU A 53 17.23 18.10 0.52
CA LEU A 53 16.36 17.59 -0.54
C LEU A 53 15.00 17.19 0.05
N TRP A 54 13.93 17.79 -0.48
CA TRP A 54 12.57 17.56 0.00
C TRP A 54 11.70 16.94 -1.09
N LEU A 55 10.82 16.01 -0.70
CA LEU A 55 9.88 15.33 -1.60
C LEU A 55 8.44 15.56 -1.16
N ALA A 56 7.55 15.62 -2.15
CA ALA A 56 6.10 15.67 -1.99
C ALA A 56 5.45 14.97 -3.20
N GLU A 57 5.57 13.65 -3.25
CA GLU A 57 5.25 12.82 -4.41
C GLU A 57 4.16 11.79 -4.11
N ALA A 58 3.58 11.21 -5.19
CA ALA A 58 2.48 10.25 -5.14
C ALA A 58 1.25 10.78 -4.35
N VAL A 59 0.94 12.06 -4.55
CA VAL A 59 -0.17 12.75 -3.89
C VAL A 59 -1.39 12.78 -4.82
N TRP A 60 -2.54 12.33 -4.34
CA TRP A 60 -3.80 12.47 -5.06
C TRP A 60 -4.26 13.92 -5.10
N VAL A 61 -4.99 14.29 -6.16
CA VAL A 61 -5.57 15.65 -6.28
C VAL A 61 -6.39 16.03 -5.04
N LYS A 62 -7.15 15.08 -4.47
CA LYS A 62 -7.95 15.31 -3.26
C LYS A 62 -7.11 15.68 -2.02
N ASP A 63 -5.88 15.17 -1.93
CA ASP A 63 -5.01 15.33 -0.77
C ASP A 63 -4.03 16.50 -0.92
N ALA A 64 -3.83 16.98 -2.16
CA ALA A 64 -2.82 17.97 -2.51
C ALA A 64 -2.86 19.24 -1.64
N PRO A 65 -4.02 19.85 -1.31
CA PRO A 65 -4.05 21.03 -0.44
C PRO A 65 -3.56 20.74 0.99
N GLY A 66 -3.93 19.57 1.52
CA GLY A 66 -3.53 19.15 2.87
C GLY A 66 -2.04 18.84 2.93
N ILE A 67 -1.54 18.05 1.97
CA ILE A 67 -0.11 17.74 1.87
C ILE A 67 0.71 19.02 1.64
N GLY A 68 0.23 19.96 0.83
CA GLY A 68 0.91 21.24 0.63
C GLY A 68 1.08 22.03 1.92
N LYS A 69 0.05 22.08 2.78
CA LYS A 69 0.13 22.72 4.11
C LYS A 69 1.13 22.00 5.03
N VAL A 70 1.04 20.68 5.12
CA VAL A 70 1.93 19.86 5.95
C VAL A 70 3.38 20.04 5.49
N PHE A 71 3.64 19.95 4.19
CA PHE A 71 4.96 20.12 3.59
C PHE A 71 5.53 21.52 3.86
N ALA A 72 4.75 22.57 3.66
CA ALA A 72 5.20 23.95 3.90
C ALA A 72 5.50 24.22 5.38
N ASP A 73 4.66 23.74 6.30
CA ASP A 73 4.94 23.85 7.74
C ASP A 73 6.22 23.11 8.10
N TRP A 74 6.40 21.90 7.60
CA TRP A 74 7.56 21.08 7.91
C TRP A 74 8.84 21.76 7.44
N LEU A 75 8.84 22.26 6.20
CA LEU A 75 9.99 22.92 5.59
C LEU A 75 10.37 24.21 6.32
N VAL A 76 9.40 25.02 6.75
CA VAL A 76 9.66 26.34 7.37
C VAL A 76 9.88 26.26 8.88
N LYS A 77 9.13 25.39 9.57
CA LYS A 77 9.10 25.31 11.04
C LYS A 77 9.90 24.13 11.60
N GLY A 78 10.34 23.21 10.74
CA GLY A 78 10.97 21.95 11.14
C GLY A 78 10.01 20.94 11.77
N ARG A 79 8.70 21.23 11.79
CA ARG A 79 7.66 20.36 12.37
C ARG A 79 6.29 20.65 11.75
N THR A 80 5.39 19.69 11.90
CA THR A 80 4.01 19.75 11.42
C THR A 80 3.04 19.75 12.60
N ASP A 81 1.83 20.31 12.41
CA ASP A 81 0.78 20.25 13.43
C ASP A 81 0.05 18.88 13.44
N TRP A 82 0.18 18.11 12.36
CA TRP A 82 -0.35 16.76 12.20
C TRP A 82 0.77 15.73 12.13
N ASP A 83 0.52 14.53 12.64
CA ASP A 83 1.47 13.42 12.58
C ASP A 83 1.80 13.03 11.12
N PRO A 84 3.06 13.18 10.68
CA PRO A 84 3.45 12.84 9.32
C PRO A 84 3.88 11.38 9.17
N PHE A 85 3.84 10.55 10.23
CA PHE A 85 4.44 9.21 10.24
C PHE A 85 4.08 8.34 9.02
N SER A 86 2.80 8.34 8.62
CA SER A 86 2.32 7.51 7.50
C SER A 86 2.71 8.04 6.12
N ILE A 87 3.12 9.31 6.01
CA ILE A 87 3.50 9.96 4.75
C ILE A 87 5.01 10.24 4.67
N ASP A 88 5.72 10.17 5.79
CA ASP A 88 7.15 10.41 5.87
C ASP A 88 7.92 9.51 4.90
N ILE A 89 8.78 10.08 4.07
CA ILE A 89 9.62 9.32 3.14
C ILE A 89 10.61 8.38 3.87
N ALA A 90 10.98 8.69 5.10
CA ALA A 90 11.89 7.88 5.92
C ALA A 90 11.27 6.57 6.43
N ARG A 91 9.96 6.34 6.25
CA ARG A 91 9.25 5.18 6.80
C ARG A 91 9.66 3.82 6.19
N PHE A 92 10.30 3.81 5.03
CA PHE A 92 10.69 2.58 4.33
C PHE A 92 12.11 2.13 4.67
N TYR A 93 12.26 0.86 5.01
CA TYR A 93 13.56 0.22 5.21
C TYR A 93 14.24 -0.10 3.87
N ALA A 94 15.57 -0.27 3.87
CA ALA A 94 16.35 -0.55 2.65
C ALA A 94 15.81 -1.74 1.82
N VAL A 95 15.34 -2.81 2.48
CA VAL A 95 14.76 -3.99 1.80
C VAL A 95 13.47 -3.67 1.03
N GLN A 96 12.76 -2.61 1.42
CA GLN A 96 11.53 -2.14 0.81
C GLN A 96 11.77 -1.13 -0.33
N LYS A 97 13.01 -0.69 -0.54
CA LYS A 97 13.38 0.26 -1.59
C LYS A 97 13.87 -0.43 -2.88
N THR A 98 13.89 -1.76 -2.92
CA THR A 98 14.34 -2.51 -4.11
C THR A 98 13.30 -2.43 -5.23
N PRO A 99 13.71 -2.41 -6.52
CA PRO A 99 12.76 -2.36 -7.63
C PRO A 99 11.72 -3.50 -7.62
N ALA A 100 12.15 -4.71 -7.26
CA ALA A 100 11.26 -5.87 -7.16
C ALA A 100 10.21 -5.72 -6.05
N TYR A 101 10.61 -5.20 -4.88
CA TYR A 101 9.67 -4.93 -3.78
C TYR A 101 8.65 -3.86 -4.17
N VAL A 102 9.14 -2.73 -4.69
CA VAL A 102 8.29 -1.60 -5.10
C VAL A 102 7.30 -2.05 -6.16
N LEU A 103 7.75 -2.74 -7.22
CA LEU A 103 6.87 -3.23 -8.27
C LEU A 103 5.81 -4.19 -7.71
N GLY A 104 6.21 -5.17 -6.90
CA GLY A 104 5.29 -6.15 -6.32
C GLY A 104 4.23 -5.49 -5.43
N ARG A 105 4.66 -4.66 -4.48
CA ARG A 105 3.77 -4.02 -3.52
C ARG A 105 2.87 -2.96 -4.14
N CYS A 106 3.40 -2.15 -5.06
CA CYS A 106 2.59 -1.15 -5.75
C CYS A 106 1.53 -1.84 -6.63
N THR A 107 1.89 -2.94 -7.31
CA THR A 107 0.93 -3.72 -8.11
C THR A 107 -0.19 -4.30 -7.24
N GLU A 108 0.15 -4.87 -6.08
CA GLU A 108 -0.85 -5.40 -5.15
C GLU A 108 -1.72 -4.29 -4.56
N THR A 109 -1.13 -3.18 -4.12
CA THR A 109 -1.85 -2.01 -3.58
C THR A 109 -2.80 -1.41 -4.62
N ALA A 110 -2.35 -1.25 -5.87
CA ALA A 110 -3.19 -0.74 -6.95
C ALA A 110 -4.42 -1.63 -7.21
N LYS A 111 -4.24 -2.96 -7.18
CA LYS A 111 -5.35 -3.92 -7.31
C LYS A 111 -6.34 -3.86 -6.15
N LYS A 112 -5.86 -3.52 -4.94
CA LYS A 112 -6.67 -3.51 -3.72
C LYS A 112 -7.31 -2.16 -3.41
N VAL A 113 -7.12 -1.12 -4.24
CA VAL A 113 -7.57 0.26 -3.94
C VAL A 113 -9.07 0.39 -3.56
N TYR A 114 -9.93 -0.44 -4.15
CA TYR A 114 -11.36 -0.52 -3.82
C TYR A 114 -11.81 -1.91 -3.38
N ASN A 115 -10.88 -2.80 -3.03
CA ASN A 115 -11.27 -4.05 -2.40
C ASN A 115 -11.87 -3.72 -1.03
N PRO A 116 -13.06 -4.25 -0.69
CA PRO A 116 -13.61 -4.05 0.64
C PRO A 116 -12.59 -4.56 1.66
N PRO A 117 -12.15 -3.73 2.62
CA PRO A 117 -11.20 -4.16 3.63
C PRO A 117 -11.80 -5.31 4.41
N VAL A 118 -11.32 -6.54 4.19
CA VAL A 118 -11.85 -7.71 4.91
C VAL A 118 -11.37 -7.65 6.36
N HIS A 119 -10.13 -7.19 6.57
CA HIS A 119 -9.55 -7.04 7.91
C HIS A 119 -8.31 -6.10 7.92
N PRO A 120 -8.12 -5.23 8.94
CA PRO A 120 -6.93 -4.37 9.07
C PRO A 120 -5.58 -5.11 9.18
N ARG A 121 -5.63 -6.42 9.44
CA ARG A 121 -4.45 -7.31 9.53
C ARG A 121 -4.29 -8.21 8.31
N GLU A 122 -4.99 -7.94 7.22
CA GLU A 122 -4.79 -8.68 5.98
C GLU A 122 -3.33 -8.53 5.54
N PRO A 123 -2.58 -9.64 5.42
CA PRO A 123 -1.20 -9.57 4.98
C PRO A 123 -1.14 -9.32 3.47
N TYR A 124 -0.10 -8.60 3.05
CA TYR A 124 0.27 -8.59 1.65
C TYR A 124 0.80 -9.96 1.23
N LEU A 125 0.51 -10.34 -0.02
CA LEU A 125 1.01 -11.57 -0.63
C LEU A 125 2.40 -11.38 -1.24
N THR A 126 2.72 -10.16 -1.67
CA THR A 126 4.02 -9.78 -2.24
C THR A 126 5.00 -9.24 -1.19
N GLY A 127 6.29 -9.20 -1.52
CA GLY A 127 7.31 -8.61 -0.64
C GLY A 127 7.46 -9.34 0.70
N ARG A 128 7.25 -10.67 0.68
CA ARG A 128 7.41 -11.56 1.83
C ARG A 128 8.84 -12.08 1.91
N ASP A 129 9.16 -12.65 3.06
CA ASP A 129 10.35 -13.48 3.23
C ASP A 129 11.69 -12.73 3.06
N LEU A 130 11.68 -11.42 3.33
CA LEU A 130 12.86 -10.56 3.15
C LEU A 130 13.78 -10.61 4.36
N ARG A 131 13.23 -10.76 5.55
CA ARG A 131 13.95 -10.80 6.84
C ARG A 131 13.32 -11.83 7.74
N ARG A 132 14.17 -12.63 8.39
CA ARG A 132 13.77 -13.71 9.30
C ARG A 132 14.58 -13.63 10.59
N GLY A 133 13.93 -13.91 11.70
CA GLY A 133 14.63 -14.01 12.99
C GLY A 133 15.51 -15.27 13.06
N PRO A 134 16.50 -15.31 13.96
CA PRO A 134 17.33 -16.51 14.19
C PRO A 134 16.51 -17.75 14.55
N PHE A 135 15.34 -17.56 15.16
CA PHE A 135 14.44 -18.64 15.59
C PHE A 135 13.53 -19.16 14.49
N TRP A 136 13.57 -18.58 13.29
CA TRP A 136 12.68 -18.92 12.17
C TRP A 136 12.53 -20.43 11.91
N PRO A 137 13.59 -21.25 11.86
CA PRO A 137 13.43 -22.69 11.65
C PRO A 137 12.59 -23.36 12.75
N ARG A 138 12.76 -22.94 14.01
CA ARG A 138 11.98 -23.46 15.15
C ARG A 138 10.53 -22.99 15.10
N GLU A 139 10.31 -21.74 14.70
CA GLU A 139 8.96 -21.22 14.51
C GLU A 139 8.22 -21.96 13.39
N GLN A 140 8.91 -22.34 12.31
CA GLN A 140 8.36 -23.17 11.25
C GLN A 140 8.04 -24.60 11.74
N GLU A 141 8.94 -25.23 12.50
CA GLU A 141 8.72 -26.55 13.10
C GLU A 141 7.48 -26.58 14.01
N LEU A 142 7.19 -25.48 14.71
CA LEU A 142 6.00 -25.32 15.55
C LEU A 142 4.74 -24.95 14.75
N GLY A 143 4.85 -24.80 13.42
CA GLY A 143 3.76 -24.41 12.53
C GLY A 143 3.33 -22.96 12.72
N GLY A 144 4.27 -22.02 12.71
CA GLY A 144 4.01 -20.59 12.87
C GLY A 144 3.03 -20.02 11.84
N TYR A 145 2.08 -19.21 12.30
CA TYR A 145 1.18 -18.40 11.49
C TYR A 145 1.80 -17.02 11.25
N PHE A 146 2.48 -16.85 10.11
CA PHE A 146 3.33 -15.68 9.87
C PHE A 146 2.62 -14.53 9.18
N MET A 147 2.77 -13.33 9.74
CA MET A 147 2.48 -12.05 9.10
C MET A 147 3.76 -11.25 8.93
N GLU A 148 3.77 -10.33 7.97
CA GLU A 148 4.92 -9.49 7.66
C GLU A 148 4.77 -8.09 8.24
N ALA A 149 5.88 -7.50 8.74
CA ALA A 149 6.00 -6.06 8.90
C ALA A 149 7.45 -5.59 8.72
N ALA A 150 7.66 -4.50 7.98
CA ALA A 150 8.99 -3.94 7.71
C ALA A 150 10.00 -4.96 7.12
N GLY A 151 9.49 -5.89 6.31
CA GLY A 151 10.19 -7.02 5.70
C GLY A 151 10.35 -8.24 6.62
N TRP A 152 10.00 -8.15 7.91
CA TRP A 152 10.15 -9.24 8.86
C TRP A 152 8.95 -10.17 8.87
N GLU A 153 9.22 -11.46 8.75
CA GLU A 153 8.25 -12.51 9.05
C GLU A 153 8.12 -12.70 10.58
N ARG A 154 6.89 -12.60 11.10
CA ARG A 154 6.59 -12.66 12.54
C ARG A 154 5.45 -13.64 12.80
N ALA A 155 5.70 -14.64 13.64
CA ALA A 155 4.66 -15.59 14.05
C ALA A 155 3.63 -14.87 14.94
N HIS A 156 2.35 -14.96 14.60
CA HIS A 156 1.23 -14.43 15.39
C HIS A 156 0.52 -15.53 16.18
N GLY A 157 0.96 -16.77 16.02
CA GLY A 157 0.47 -17.96 16.68
C GLY A 157 1.23 -19.17 16.15
N TYR A 158 1.06 -20.32 16.80
CA TYR A 158 1.70 -21.56 16.42
C TYR A 158 0.68 -22.67 16.39
N LYS A 159 0.68 -23.47 15.31
CA LYS A 159 -0.16 -24.66 15.18
C LYS A 159 0.00 -25.62 16.37
N ALA A 160 1.21 -25.75 16.90
CA ALA A 160 1.49 -26.56 18.08
C ALA A 160 0.59 -26.25 19.30
N ASN A 161 0.09 -25.01 19.39
CA ASN A 161 -0.76 -24.54 20.49
C ASN A 161 -2.26 -24.62 20.21
N GLU A 162 -2.70 -25.12 19.05
CA GLU A 162 -4.12 -25.15 18.68
C GLU A 162 -4.99 -25.94 19.65
N HIS A 163 -4.43 -26.98 20.28
CA HIS A 163 -5.13 -27.76 21.31
C HIS A 163 -5.58 -26.90 22.51
N LEU A 164 -4.92 -25.77 22.77
CA LEU A 164 -5.30 -24.83 23.84
C LEU A 164 -6.56 -24.03 23.50
N LEU A 165 -6.95 -23.91 22.23
CA LEU A 165 -8.18 -23.22 21.82
C LEU A 165 -9.43 -23.90 22.37
N ALA A 166 -9.39 -25.21 22.62
CA ALA A 166 -10.50 -25.93 23.25
C ALA A 166 -10.70 -25.52 24.73
N LYS A 167 -9.65 -25.01 25.38
CA LYS A 167 -9.67 -24.62 26.80
C LYS A 167 -9.94 -23.13 27.01
N TYR A 168 -9.44 -22.27 26.13
CA TYR A 168 -9.44 -20.82 26.29
C TYR A 168 -10.26 -20.08 25.22
N ARG A 169 -11.35 -20.70 24.75
CA ARG A 169 -12.25 -20.11 23.74
C ARG A 169 -13.19 -19.07 24.32
#